data_AF-A0A950Q432-F1
#
_entry.id   AF-A0A950Q432-F1
#
_cell.length_a   1.000
_cell.length_b   1.000
_cell.length_c   1.000
_cell.angle_alpha   90.00
_cell.angle_beta   90.00
_cell.angle_gamma   90.00
#
_symmetry.space_group_name_H-M   'P 1'
#
loop_
_entity.id
_entity.type
_entity.pdbx_description
1 polymer ?
#
loop_
_entity_poly.entity_id
_entity_poly.type
_entity_poly.pdbx_seq_one_letter_code
_entity_poly.pdbx_strand_id
1 'polypeptide(L)'
;MGFYRDRVLPLVTEVALSGKEFERVRARVTSGLEGDVVEVGFGTGRNVPHYPQAIKRVRAVEPAQGGRRFSAKRIAASSVPVEFVGLSGE
;
A
#
# COMPACT_ATOMS: atom_id res chain seq x y z
N MET A 1 19.30 8.75 -6.44
CA MET A 1 19.00 8.52 -7.87
C MET A 1 17.50 8.33 -8.08
N GLY A 2 16.79 9.37 -8.54
CA GLY A 2 15.33 9.35 -8.69
C GLY A 2 14.82 8.25 -9.62
N PHE A 3 15.50 8.02 -10.75
CA PHE A 3 15.07 7.02 -11.75
C PHE A 3 14.95 5.59 -11.17
N TYR A 4 15.92 5.14 -10.38
CA TYR A 4 15.87 3.82 -9.75
C TYR A 4 14.70 3.72 -8.75
N ARG A 5 14.57 4.70 -7.85
CA ARG A 5 13.51 4.74 -6.83
C ARG A 5 12.11 4.84 -7.42
N ASP A 6 11.95 5.58 -8.51
CA ASP A 6 10.62 5.93 -9.04
C ASP A 6 10.14 4.95 -10.12
N ARG A 7 11.04 4.17 -10.74
CA ARG A 7 10.71 3.25 -11.84
C ARG A 7 11.15 1.80 -11.60
N VAL A 8 12.39 1.58 -11.17
CA VAL A 8 12.98 0.23 -11.10
C VAL A 8 12.58 -0.48 -9.82
N LEU A 9 12.83 0.17 -8.68
CA LEU A 9 12.56 -0.38 -7.36
C LEU A 9 11.08 -0.79 -7.18
N PRO A 10 10.07 0.03 -7.53
CA PRO A 10 8.67 -0.34 -7.34
C PRO A 10 8.28 -1.59 -8.14
N LEU A 11 8.81 -1.74 -9.37
CA LEU A 11 8.55 -2.92 -10.21
C LEU A 11 9.22 -4.18 -9.64
N VAL A 12 10.47 -4.07 -9.19
CA VAL A 12 11.18 -5.20 -8.57
C VAL A 12 10.47 -5.63 -7.28
N THR A 13 10.09 -4.69 -6.41
CA THR A 13 9.34 -4.97 -5.18
C THR A 13 7.96 -5.57 -5.49
N GLU A 14 7.28 -5.08 -6.52
CA GLU A 14 6.02 -5.63 -7.01
C GLU A 14 6.20 -7.08 -7.48
N VAL A 15 7.27 -7.43 -8.21
CA VAL A 15 7.46 -8.82 -8.62
C VAL A 15 7.90 -9.70 -7.44
N ALA A 16 8.91 -9.27 -6.70
CA ALA A 16 9.51 -10.05 -5.61
C ALA A 16 8.52 -10.39 -4.49
N LEU A 17 7.64 -9.46 -4.14
CA LEU A 17 6.69 -9.66 -3.04
C LEU A 17 5.33 -10.21 -3.49
N SER A 18 5.19 -10.68 -4.75
CA SER A 18 3.89 -11.09 -5.34
C SER A 18 3.52 -12.54 -5.03
N GLY A 19 4.42 -13.26 -4.36
CA GLY A 19 4.24 -14.67 -4.04
C GLY A 19 3.02 -14.92 -3.15
N LYS A 20 2.38 -16.08 -3.35
CA LYS A 20 1.20 -16.52 -2.58
C LYS A 20 1.44 -16.53 -1.07
N GLU A 21 2.67 -16.76 -0.62
CA GLU A 21 3.03 -16.73 0.80
C GLU A 21 2.87 -15.33 1.39
N PHE A 22 3.31 -14.30 0.67
CA PHE A 22 3.12 -12.91 1.10
C PHE A 22 1.64 -12.54 1.13
N GLU A 23 0.84 -12.99 0.16
CA GLU A 23 -0.61 -12.74 0.18
C GLU A 23 -1.30 -13.36 1.40
N ARG A 24 -0.90 -14.57 1.84
CA ARG A 24 -1.40 -15.16 3.09
C ARG A 24 -1.00 -14.35 4.31
N VAL A 25 0.26 -13.90 4.35
CA VAL A 25 0.74 -13.04 5.43
C VAL A 25 -0.04 -11.74 5.47
N ARG A 26 -0.28 -11.09 4.31
CA ARG A 26 -1.09 -9.87 4.20
C ARG A 26 -2.48 -10.07 4.77
N ALA A 27 -3.21 -11.09 4.28
CA ALA A 27 -4.54 -11.39 4.78
C ALA A 27 -4.57 -11.63 6.30
N ARG A 28 -3.56 -12.31 6.85
CA ARG A 28 -3.44 -12.53 8.29
C ARG A 28 -3.17 -11.24 9.06
N VAL A 29 -2.21 -10.41 8.63
CA VAL A 29 -1.83 -9.21 9.38
C VAL A 29 -2.87 -8.10 9.27
N THR A 30 -3.66 -8.07 8.19
CA THR A 30 -4.78 -7.14 8.05
C THR A 30 -6.06 -7.65 8.70
N SER A 31 -6.13 -8.94 9.06
CA SER A 31 -7.30 -9.50 9.73
C SER A 31 -7.48 -8.84 11.11
N GLY A 32 -8.69 -8.32 11.36
CA GLY A 32 -9.05 -7.65 12.62
C GLY A 32 -8.72 -6.16 12.67
N LEU A 33 -8.17 -5.56 11.61
CA LEU A 33 -8.04 -4.10 11.54
C LEU A 33 -9.44 -3.45 11.46
N GLU A 34 -9.63 -2.37 12.21
CA GLU A 34 -10.88 -1.63 12.25
C GLU A 34 -10.64 -0.13 12.48
N GLY A 35 -11.62 0.70 12.14
CA GLY A 35 -11.54 2.14 12.38
C GLY A 35 -10.56 2.86 11.44
N ASP A 36 -9.84 3.84 11.96
CA ASP A 36 -8.88 4.63 11.18
C ASP A 36 -7.48 3.99 11.29
N VAL A 37 -6.94 3.52 10.18
CA VAL A 37 -5.65 2.81 10.11
C VAL A 37 -4.59 3.71 9.46
N VAL A 38 -3.36 3.67 9.98
CA VAL A 38 -2.19 4.28 9.31
C VAL A 38 -1.34 3.17 8.68
N GLU A 39 -0.96 3.35 7.42
CA GLU A 39 -0.05 2.44 6.72
C GLU A 39 1.22 3.17 6.32
N VAL A 40 2.33 2.79 6.94
CA VAL A 40 3.66 3.36 6.66
C VAL A 40 4.38 2.50 5.63
N GLY A 41 4.93 3.13 4.60
CA GLY A 41 5.55 2.43 3.48
C GLY A 41 4.51 1.78 2.58
N PHE A 42 3.45 2.53 2.25
CA PHE A 42 2.32 2.04 1.46
C PHE A 42 2.73 1.43 0.10
N GLY A 43 3.84 1.90 -0.47
CA GLY A 43 4.45 1.34 -1.67
C GLY A 43 3.46 1.27 -2.83
N THR A 44 3.33 0.08 -3.44
CA THR A 44 2.40 -0.19 -4.54
C THR A 44 1.00 -0.59 -4.07
N GLY A 45 0.69 -0.47 -2.78
CA GLY A 45 -0.64 -0.72 -2.20
C GLY A 45 -1.07 -2.19 -2.22
N ARG A 46 -0.15 -3.13 -1.99
CA ARG A 46 -0.47 -4.58 -2.08
C ARG A 46 -1.36 -5.10 -0.96
N ASN A 47 -1.46 -4.36 0.14
CA ASN A 47 -2.32 -4.70 1.26
C ASN A 47 -3.79 -4.35 0.99
N VAL A 48 -4.05 -3.46 0.02
CA VAL A 48 -5.38 -2.93 -0.30
C VAL A 48 -6.44 -4.01 -0.56
N PRO A 49 -6.16 -5.10 -1.31
CA PRO A 49 -7.13 -6.18 -1.51
C PRO A 49 -7.46 -6.98 -0.25
N HIS A 50 -6.67 -6.84 0.81
CA HIS A 50 -6.79 -7.59 2.06
C HIS A 50 -7.39 -6.77 3.20
N TYR A 51 -7.79 -5.52 2.94
CA TYR A 51 -8.38 -4.67 3.96
C TYR A 51 -9.77 -5.19 4.36
N PRO A 52 -10.02 -5.46 5.64
CA PRO A 52 -11.36 -5.80 6.11
C PRO A 52 -12.29 -4.60 6.03
N GLN A 53 -13.59 -4.87 5.86
CA GLN A 53 -14.64 -3.85 5.78
C GLN A 53 -14.81 -3.03 7.07
N ALA A 54 -14.29 -3.52 8.19
CA ALA A 54 -14.32 -2.81 9.47
C ALA A 54 -13.41 -1.56 9.49
N ILE A 55 -12.48 -1.44 8.54
CA ILE A 55 -11.67 -0.23 8.37
C ILE A 55 -12.56 0.89 7.81
N LYS A 56 -12.56 2.03 8.51
CA LYS A 56 -13.25 3.27 8.12
C LYS A 56 -12.43 4.09 7.13
N ARG A 57 -11.11 4.19 7.33
CA ARG A 57 -10.18 4.83 6.39
C ARG A 57 -8.75 4.33 6.59
N VAL A 58 -7.93 4.44 5.54
CA VAL A 58 -6.48 4.27 5.60
C VAL A 58 -5.78 5.58 5.30
N ARG A 59 -4.88 5.99 6.20
CA ARG A 59 -3.94 7.09 6.01
C ARG A 59 -2.60 6.50 5.56
N ALA A 60 -2.30 6.62 4.28
CA ALA A 60 -1.11 6.05 3.65
C ALA A 60 0.07 7.02 3.70
N VAL A 61 1.20 6.59 4.26
CA VAL A 61 2.46 7.33 4.25
C VAL A 61 3.40 6.66 3.26
N GLU A 62 3.73 7.37 2.17
CA GLU A 62 4.64 6.89 1.13
C GLU A 62 5.37 8.07 0.48
N PRO A 63 6.68 8.24 0.66
CA PRO A 63 7.42 9.35 0.06
C PRO A 63 7.75 9.15 -1.43
N ALA A 64 7.78 7.92 -1.95
CA ALA A 64 8.12 7.63 -3.33
C ALA A 64 6.91 7.84 -4.27
N GLN A 65 7.03 8.80 -5.19
CA GLN A 65 6.00 9.07 -6.21
C GLN A 65 5.71 7.84 -7.08
N GLY A 66 6.74 7.02 -7.36
CA GLY A 66 6.60 5.74 -8.05
C GLY A 66 5.58 4.83 -7.36
N GLY A 67 5.73 4.61 -6.05
CA GLY A 67 4.80 3.82 -5.24
C GLY A 67 3.36 4.33 -5.35
N ARG A 68 3.15 5.63 -5.09
CA ARG A 68 1.84 6.28 -5.19
C ARG A 68 1.18 6.09 -6.56
N ARG A 69 1.96 6.18 -7.64
CA ARG A 69 1.46 5.98 -9.01
C ARG A 69 1.02 4.53 -9.25
N PHE A 70 1.80 3.55 -8.79
CA PHE A 70 1.47 2.14 -8.96
C PHE A 70 0.27 1.71 -8.12
N SER A 71 0.10 2.30 -6.93
CA SER A 71 -1.00 1.98 -6.03
C SER A 71 -2.35 2.58 -6.45
N ALA A 72 -2.36 3.64 -7.28
CA ALA A 72 -3.56 4.38 -7.66
C ALA A 72 -4.69 3.47 -8.20
N LYS A 73 -4.35 2.48 -9.03
CA LYS A 73 -5.34 1.51 -9.56
C LYS A 73 -5.96 0.65 -8.46
N ARG A 74 -5.18 0.24 -7.45
CA ARG A 74 -5.67 -0.57 -6.32
C ARG A 74 -6.54 0.27 -5.39
N ILE A 75 -6.12 1.50 -5.11
CA ILE A 75 -6.91 2.45 -4.33
C ILE A 75 -8.27 2.68 -4.99
N ALA A 76 -8.29 2.93 -6.30
CA ALA A 76 -9.53 3.15 -7.05
C ALA A 76 -10.47 1.93 -7.05
N ALA A 77 -9.93 0.72 -6.88
CA ALA A 77 -10.70 -0.52 -6.78
C ALA A 77 -11.09 -0.89 -5.34
N SER A 78 -10.61 -0.14 -4.33
CA SER A 78 -10.88 -0.42 -2.92
C SER A 78 -12.23 0.14 -2.50
N SER A 79 -12.94 -0.62 -1.65
CA SER A 79 -14.09 -0.11 -0.91
C SER A 79 -13.68 0.73 0.32
N VAL A 80 -12.41 0.64 0.74
CA VAL A 80 -11.88 1.37 1.88
C VAL A 80 -11.26 2.67 1.38
N PRO A 81 -11.67 3.84 1.88
CA PRO A 81 -11.05 5.11 1.52
C PRO A 81 -9.58 5.12 1.90
N VAL A 82 -8.70 5.40 0.93
CA VAL A 82 -7.26 5.54 1.16
C VAL A 82 -6.82 6.95 0.80
N GLU A 83 -6.24 7.65 1.76
CA GLU A 83 -5.73 9.02 1.60
C GLU A 83 -4.22 9.03 1.86
N PHE A 84 -3.45 9.59 0.94
CA PHE A 84 -2.03 9.83 1.18
C PHE A 84 -1.85 11.00 2.14
N VAL A 85 -1.16 10.76 3.24
CA VAL A 85 -0.81 11.76 4.24
C VAL A 85 0.71 11.85 4.38
N GLY A 86 1.18 13.04 4.77
CA GLY A 86 2.62 13.33 4.92
C GLY A 86 3.28 13.82 3.63
N LEU A 87 4.23 14.74 3.82
CA LEU A 87 4.99 15.39 2.74
C LEU A 87 6.23 14.56 2.36
N SER A 88 7.05 14.20 3.36
CA SER A 88 8.37 13.57 3.22
C SER A 88 8.53 12.24 3.97
N GLY A 89 7.58 11.86 4.84
CA GLY A 89 7.72 10.69 5.72
C GLY A 89 8.64 10.92 6.92
N GLU A 90 8.91 12.19 7.26
CA GLU A 90 9.62 12.66 8.45
C GLU A 90 8.71 12.78 9.67
#